data_AF-A0A2N9Y9J9-F1
#
_entry.id   AF-A0A2N9Y9J9-F1
#
_cell.length_a   1.000
_cell.length_b   1.000
_cell.length_c   1.000
_cell.angle_alpha   90.00
_cell.angle_beta   90.00
_cell.angle_gamma   90.00
#
_symmetry.space_group_name_H-M   'P 1'
#
loop_
_entity.id
_entity.type
_entity.pdbx_description
1 polymer ?
#
loop_
_entity_poly.entity_id
_entity_poly.type
_entity_poly.pdbx_seq_one_letter_code
_entity_poly.pdbx_strand_id
1 'polypeptide(L)' 'MSQKSAYPFCSSRCRAIDLNRWLSGAYILPLPPKISDEEE' A
#
# COMPACT_ATOMS: atom_id res chain seq x y z
N MET A 1 7.55 20.09 -6.01
CA MET A 1 7.13 20.79 -4.78
C MET A 1 5.87 20.13 -4.25
N SER A 2 5.88 19.59 -3.03
CA SER A 2 4.67 19.08 -2.38
C SER A 2 3.81 20.27 -1.96
N GLN A 3 2.60 20.39 -2.49
CA GLN A 3 1.66 21.42 -2.05
C GLN A 3 1.15 21.04 -0.65
N LYS A 4 1.12 21.99 0.29
CA LYS A 4 0.72 21.73 1.69
C LYS A 4 -0.70 21.14 1.78
N SER A 5 -1.58 21.50 0.84
CA SER A 5 -2.93 20.92 0.69
C SER A 5 -2.95 19.51 0.10
N ALA A 6 -1.88 19.10 -0.57
CA ALA A 6 -1.72 17.75 -1.12
C ALA A 6 -1.08 16.78 -0.14
N TYR A 7 -0.43 17.27 0.94
CA TYR A 7 0.13 16.43 1.99
C TYR A 7 -0.93 15.44 2.51
N PRO A 8 -0.63 14.14 2.63
CA PRO A 8 0.70 13.50 2.61
C PRO A 8 1.31 13.22 1.23
N PHE A 9 0.62 13.55 0.14
CA PHE A 9 1.06 13.30 -1.23
C PHE A 9 1.82 14.47 -1.85
N CYS A 10 2.52 14.17 -2.95
CA CYS A 10 3.23 15.17 -3.75
C CYS A 10 2.30 16.14 -4.50
N SER A 11 1.06 15.69 -4.81
CA SER A 11 0.07 16.37 -5.66
C SER A 11 -1.28 15.63 -5.61
N SER A 12 -2.33 16.25 -6.14
CA SER A 12 -3.64 15.60 -6.33
C SER A 12 -3.56 14.34 -7.22
N ARG A 13 -2.68 14.35 -8.24
CA ARG A 13 -2.42 13.19 -9.10
C ARG A 13 -1.82 12.03 -8.32
N CYS A 14 -0.83 12.29 -7.46
CA CYS A 14 -0.24 11.28 -6.58
C CYS A 14 -1.31 10.60 -5.70
N ARG A 15 -2.23 11.39 -5.12
CA ARG A 15 -3.36 10.87 -4.30
C ARG A 15 -4.31 9.96 -5.10
N ALA A 16 -4.67 10.35 -6.32
CA ALA A 16 -5.59 9.57 -7.15
C ALA A 16 -4.99 8.22 -7.57
N ILE A 17 -3.69 8.18 -7.89
CA ILE A 17 -2.98 6.94 -8.21
C ILE A 17 -2.97 5.99 -7.01
N ASP A 18 -2.66 6.51 -5.82
CA ASP A 18 -2.66 5.72 -4.59
C ASP A 18 -4.04 5.12 -4.32
N LEU A 19 -5.09 5.93 -4.41
CA LEU A 19 -6.47 5.46 -4.25
C LEU A 19 -6.82 4.35 -5.25
N ASN A 20 -6.39 4.46 -6.51
CA ASN A 20 -6.60 3.40 -7.48
C ASN A 20 -5.88 2.10 -7.09
N ARG A 21 -4.64 2.18 -6.56
CA ARG A 21 -3.91 1.00 -6.07
C ARG A 21 -4.65 0.33 -4.91
N TRP A 22 -5.21 1.11 -3.99
CA TRP A 22 -6.08 0.63 -2.92
C TRP A 22 -7.31 -0.10 -3.46
N LEU A 23 -8.08 0.57 -4.34
CA LEU A 23 -9.32 0.00 -4.90
C LEU A 23 -9.07 -1.21 -5.80
N SER A 24 -7.89 -1.30 -6.42
CA SER A 24 -7.50 -2.45 -7.25
C SER A 24 -6.91 -3.61 -6.43
N GLY A 25 -6.82 -3.49 -5.10
CA GLY A 25 -6.22 -4.52 -4.24
C GLY A 25 -4.71 -4.70 -4.43
N ALA A 26 -4.01 -3.70 -4.96
CA ALA A 26 -2.57 -3.78 -5.21
C ALA A 26 -1.73 -3.72 -3.92
N TYR A 27 -2.32 -3.28 -2.80
CA TYR A 27 -1.70 -3.32 -1.49
C TYR A 27 -1.98 -4.68 -0.84
N ILE A 28 -1.00 -5.59 -0.94
CA ILE A 28 -1.08 -6.94 -0.38
C ILE A 28 -0.09 -7.04 0.77
N LEU A 29 -0.58 -7.48 1.94
CA LEU A 29 0.29 -7.88 3.04
C LEU A 29 0.75 -9.33 2.79
N PRO A 30 2.07 -9.60 2.74
CA PRO A 30 2.55 -10.96 2.57
C PRO A 30 2.10 -11.81 3.75
N LEU A 31 1.75 -13.07 3.48
CA LEU A 31 1.47 -14.02 4.54
C LEU A 31 2.79 -14.28 5.31
N PRO A 32 2.75 -14.41 6.64
CA PRO A 32 3.92 -14.87 7.37
C PRO A 32 4.43 -16.20 6.78
N PRO A 33 5.75 -16.46 6.85
CA PRO A 33 6.30 -17.73 6.40
C PRO A 33 5.53 -18.87 7.08
N LYS A 34 5.21 -19.92 6.33
CA LYS A 34 4.68 -21.13 6.93
C LYS A 34 5.75 -21.69 7.85
N ILE A 35 5.50 -21.62 9.15
CA ILE A 35 6.18 -22.49 10.11
C ILE A 35 5.61 -23.86 9.74
N SER A 36 6.40 -24.69 9.08
CA SER A 36 6.04 -26.10 8.91
C SER A 36 5.98 -26.66 10.33
N ASP A 37 4.78 -27.04 10.78
CA ASP A 37 4.59 -27.89 11.94
C ASP A 37 5.15 -29.29 11.58
N GLU A 38 6.47 -29.38 11.43
CA GLU A 38 7.26 -30.60 11.42
C GLU A 38 8.11 -30.59 12.69
N GLU A 39 7.44 -30.55 13.83
CA GLU A 39 7.94 -31.09 15.09
C GLU A 39 6.82 -31.97 15.66
N GLU A 40 6.86 -33.24 15.27
CA GLU A 40 6.39 -34.35 16.12
C GLU A 40 7.39 -34.55 17.26
#